data_AF-A0A5E5ALB0-F1
#
_entry.id   AF-A0A5E5ALB0-F1
#
_cell.length_a   1.000
_cell.length_b   1.000
_cell.length_c   1.000
_cell.angle_alpha   90.00
_cell.angle_beta   90.00
_cell.angle_gamma   90.00
#
_symmetry.space_group_name_H-M   'P 1'
#
loop_
_entity.id
_entity.type
_entity.pdbx_description
1 polymer ?
#
loop_
_entity_poly.entity_id
_entity_poly.type
_entity_poly.pdbx_seq_one_letter_code
_entity_poly.pdbx_strand_id
1 'polypeptide(L)'
;MFLGFLGLGMTAFGGALPLARRMIVEKHRWITPAEFTDLLGLCQFLPGGNIINLSVALGMRFHGWRGALASILGLIAAPSAVVIVLGTIYQHFQNDPHVKHLFAGLAAAAAGLLIQMAWKVSWPLRKSLALGGVAVACFIAIAVLRVPLVLTMLVMTPISIYATWRVSQ
;
A
#
# COMPACT_ATOMS: atom_id res chain seq x y z
N MET A 1 0.65 12.36 -17.35
CA MET A 1 1.07 11.81 -16.04
C MET A 1 -0.01 11.97 -14.98
N PHE A 2 -0.57 13.17 -14.76
CA PHE A 2 -1.64 13.42 -13.77
C PHE A 2 -2.80 12.41 -13.83
N LEU A 3 -3.50 12.29 -14.97
CA LEU A 3 -4.62 11.33 -15.16
C LEU A 3 -4.23 9.87 -14.88
N GLY A 4 -2.98 9.53 -15.19
CA GLY A 4 -2.48 8.20 -14.94
C GLY A 4 -2.34 7.92 -13.44
N PHE A 5 -1.66 8.80 -12.71
CA PHE A 5 -1.53 8.69 -11.26
C PHE A 5 -2.86 8.88 -10.52
N LEU A 6 -3.80 9.65 -11.09
CA LEU A 6 -5.18 9.77 -10.62
C LEU A 6 -5.90 8.42 -10.66
N GLY A 7 -5.84 7.71 -11.80
CA GLY A 7 -6.40 6.37 -11.93
C GLY A 7 -5.71 5.35 -11.01
N LEU A 8 -4.39 5.48 -10.84
CA LEU A 8 -3.63 4.66 -9.91
C LEU A 8 -4.08 4.90 -8.46
N GLY A 9 -4.25 6.16 -8.05
CA GLY A 9 -4.74 6.51 -6.71
C GLY A 9 -6.11 5.90 -6.40
N MET A 10 -7.02 5.85 -7.38
CA MET A 10 -8.34 5.22 -7.20
C MET A 10 -8.29 3.69 -7.14
N THR A 11 -7.32 3.06 -7.79
CA THR A 11 -7.27 1.59 -7.96
C THR A 11 -6.24 0.89 -7.08
N ALA A 12 -5.36 1.63 -6.41
CA ALA A 12 -4.22 1.13 -5.63
C ALA A 12 -4.57 0.35 -4.34
N PHE A 13 -5.83 -0.02 -4.12
CA PHE A 13 -6.24 -0.79 -2.95
C PHE A 13 -5.67 -2.21 -2.99
N GLY A 14 -4.82 -2.55 -2.01
CA GLY A 14 -4.33 -3.91 -1.80
C GLY A 14 -3.21 -4.41 -2.73
N GLY A 15 -2.66 -3.54 -3.59
CA GLY A 15 -1.66 -3.98 -4.58
C GLY A 15 -1.10 -2.85 -5.45
N ALA A 16 -0.75 -1.71 -4.85
CA ALA A 16 -0.35 -0.51 -5.58
C ALA A 16 0.87 -0.71 -6.49
N LEU A 17 1.85 -1.53 -6.09
CA LEU A 17 3.09 -1.74 -6.85
C LEU A 17 2.90 -2.54 -8.15
N PRO A 18 2.21 -3.70 -8.17
CA PRO A 18 1.85 -4.38 -9.41
C PRO A 18 1.03 -3.50 -10.37
N LEU A 19 0.07 -2.74 -9.84
CA LEU A 19 -0.75 -1.80 -10.62
C LEU A 19 0.10 -0.67 -11.22
N ALA A 20 1.00 -0.10 -10.42
CA ALA A 20 1.95 0.91 -10.87
C ALA A 20 2.85 0.37 -11.97
N ARG A 21 3.44 -0.82 -11.79
CA ARG A 21 4.29 -1.46 -12.81
C ARG A 21 3.55 -1.66 -14.12
N ARG A 22 2.34 -2.24 -14.07
CA ARG A 22 1.51 -2.47 -15.25
C ARG A 22 1.17 -1.16 -15.95
N MET A 23 0.79 -0.14 -15.19
CA MET A 23 0.47 1.16 -15.74
C MET A 23 1.67 1.83 -16.40
N ILE A 24 2.81 1.86 -15.72
CA ILE A 24 4.02 2.58 -16.12
C ILE A 24 4.75 1.88 -17.27
N VAL A 25 4.88 0.55 -17.19
CA VAL A 25 5.70 -0.25 -18.12
C VAL A 25 4.86 -0.82 -19.26
N GLU A 26 3.68 -1.38 -18.99
CA GLU A 26 2.89 -2.05 -20.03
C GLU A 26 1.95 -1.10 -20.76
N LYS A 27 1.16 -0.31 -20.01
CA LYS A 27 0.09 0.53 -20.56
C LYS A 27 0.62 1.82 -21.19
N HIS A 28 1.40 2.59 -20.43
CA HIS A 28 1.92 3.87 -20.89
C HIS A 28 3.33 3.79 -21.48
N ARG A 29 4.06 2.68 -21.25
CA ARG A 29 5.43 2.45 -21.73
C ARG A 29 6.38 3.62 -21.49
N TRP A 30 6.25 4.26 -20.32
CA TRP A 30 7.08 5.40 -19.96
C TRP A 30 8.54 4.98 -19.77
N ILE A 31 8.76 3.83 -19.12
CA ILE A 31 10.10 3.33 -18.82
C ILE A 31 10.16 1.83 -19.09
N THR A 32 11.38 1.32 -19.29
CA THR A 32 11.59 -0.12 -19.48
C THR A 32 11.44 -0.89 -18.16
N PRO A 33 11.23 -2.22 -18.20
CA PRO A 33 11.16 -3.04 -16.99
C PRO A 33 12.43 -2.97 -16.13
N ALA A 34 13.60 -2.83 -16.76
CA ALA A 34 14.88 -2.68 -16.07
C ALA A 34 14.95 -1.33 -15.33
N GLU A 35 14.65 -0.24 -16.03
CA GLU A 35 14.61 1.10 -15.43
C GLU A 35 13.58 1.22 -14.30
N PHE A 36 12.43 0.54 -14.41
CA PHE A 36 11.44 0.49 -13.34
C PHE A 36 12.03 -0.13 -12.06
N THR A 37 12.84 -1.18 -12.22
CA THR A 37 13.44 -1.91 -11.11
C THR A 37 14.51 -1.07 -10.43
N ASP A 38 15.35 -0.39 -11.19
CA ASP A 38 16.36 0.55 -10.66
C ASP A 38 15.70 1.72 -9.93
N LEU A 39 14.66 2.32 -10.53
CA LEU A 39 13.93 3.44 -9.93
C LEU A 39 13.18 3.01 -8.66
N LEU A 40 12.60 1.81 -8.65
CA LEU A 40 11.97 1.24 -7.47
C LEU A 40 13.00 1.00 -6.36
N GLY A 41 14.20 0.50 -6.69
CA GLY A 41 15.30 0.34 -5.75
C GLY A 41 15.65 1.67 -5.07
N LEU A 42 15.82 2.73 -5.85
CA LEU A 42 16.05 4.08 -5.31
C LEU A 42 14.90 4.56 -4.41
N CYS A 43 13.64 4.28 -4.80
CA CYS A 43 12.48 4.66 -4.00
C CYS A 43 12.38 3.93 -2.66
N GLN A 44 12.91 2.70 -2.57
CA GLN A 44 12.98 1.91 -1.34
C GLN A 44 14.06 2.40 -0.37
N PHE A 45 15.12 3.04 -0.88
CA PHE A 45 16.11 3.71 -0.04
C PHE A 45 15.56 4.98 0.61
N LEU A 46 14.63 5.66 -0.06
CA LEU A 46 14.03 6.88 0.45
C LEU A 46 12.97 6.57 1.53
N PRO A 47 12.99 7.25 2.68
CA PRO A 47 11.95 7.08 3.69
C PRO A 47 10.61 7.56 3.12
N GLY A 48 9.58 6.71 3.20
CA GLY A 48 8.23 7.06 2.77
C GLY A 48 7.52 5.95 2.01
N GLY A 49 6.39 6.29 1.39
CA GLY A 49 5.63 5.36 0.57
C GLY A 49 6.29 5.15 -0.79
N ASN A 50 6.68 3.91 -1.11
CA ASN A 50 7.33 3.56 -2.38
C ASN A 50 6.61 4.13 -3.62
N ILE A 51 5.28 4.12 -3.64
CA ILE A 51 4.47 4.60 -4.77
C ILE A 51 4.47 6.12 -4.87
N ILE A 52 4.51 6.81 -3.73
CA ILE A 52 4.61 8.28 -3.67
C ILE A 52 5.98 8.68 -4.23
N ASN A 53 7.06 8.09 -3.70
CA ASN A 53 8.43 8.33 -4.16
C ASN A 53 8.57 8.03 -5.67
N LEU A 54 8.00 6.91 -6.14
CA LEU A 54 8.01 6.55 -7.55
C LEU A 54 7.24 7.57 -8.41
N SER A 55 6.09 8.07 -7.94
CA SER A 55 5.34 9.10 -8.65
C SER A 55 6.13 10.41 -8.79
N VAL A 56 6.86 10.80 -7.74
CA VAL A 56 7.72 11.99 -7.74
C VAL A 56 8.88 11.79 -8.70
N ALA A 57 9.61 10.69 -8.56
CA ALA A 57 10.81 10.38 -9.34
C ALA A 57 10.48 10.28 -10.84
N LEU A 58 9.36 9.64 -11.17
CA LEU A 58 8.90 9.57 -12.55
C LEU A 58 8.50 10.95 -13.06
N GLY A 59 7.74 11.71 -12.28
CA GLY A 59 7.33 13.08 -12.62
C GLY A 59 8.52 14.01 -12.86
N MET A 60 9.53 13.94 -12.00
CA MET A 60 10.81 14.64 -12.11
C MET A 60 11.53 14.30 -13.42
N ARG A 61 11.59 13.01 -13.78
CA ARG A 61 12.30 12.54 -14.97
C ARG A 61 11.71 13.09 -16.28
N PHE A 62 10.38 13.17 -16.39
CA PHE A 62 9.74 13.57 -17.65
C PHE A 62 9.54 15.08 -17.82
N HIS A 63 9.17 15.80 -16.75
CA HIS A 63 8.81 17.23 -16.83
C HIS A 63 9.42 18.05 -15.67
N GLY A 64 10.50 17.56 -15.05
CA GLY A 64 11.14 18.22 -13.91
C GLY A 64 10.18 18.41 -12.72
N TRP A 65 10.35 19.51 -12.00
CA TRP A 65 9.56 19.83 -10.81
C TRP A 65 8.04 19.92 -11.09
N ARG A 66 7.64 20.37 -12.29
CA ARG A 66 6.23 20.47 -12.69
C ARG A 66 5.60 19.10 -12.86
N GLY A 67 6.34 18.15 -13.44
CA GLY A 67 5.89 16.76 -13.56
C GLY A 67 5.80 16.05 -12.22
N ALA A 68 6.72 16.37 -11.29
CA ALA A 68 6.71 15.86 -9.92
C ALA A 68 5.41 16.25 -9.20
N LEU A 69 5.10 17.55 -9.19
CA LEU A 69 3.86 18.07 -8.61
C LEU A 69 2.63 17.47 -9.27
N ALA A 70 2.57 17.42 -10.61
CA ALA A 70 1.42 16.85 -11.31
C ALA A 70 1.21 15.36 -11.00
N SER A 71 2.28 14.59 -10.79
CA SER A 71 2.19 13.15 -10.50
C SER A 71 1.71 12.92 -9.06
N ILE A 72 2.27 13.65 -8.10
CA ILE A 72 1.86 13.58 -6.68
C ILE A 72 0.42 14.05 -6.50
N LEU A 73 0.09 15.22 -7.07
CA LEU A 73 -1.27 15.76 -6.99
C LEU A 73 -2.26 14.82 -7.67
N GLY A 74 -1.91 14.23 -8.82
CA GLY A 74 -2.74 13.20 -9.43
C GLY A 74 -2.98 12.01 -8.49
N LEU A 75 -1.92 11.51 -7.86
CA LEU A 75 -2.00 10.37 -6.94
C LEU A 75 -2.90 10.62 -5.73
N ILE A 76 -2.83 11.82 -5.14
CA ILE A 76 -3.51 12.16 -3.88
C ILE A 76 -4.89 12.78 -4.10
N ALA A 77 -5.07 13.57 -5.17
CA ALA A 77 -6.29 14.36 -5.37
C ALA A 77 -7.56 13.51 -5.46
N ALA A 78 -7.54 12.38 -6.18
CA ALA A 78 -8.72 11.53 -6.31
C ALA A 78 -9.13 10.88 -4.98
N PRO A 79 -8.25 10.15 -4.27
CA PRO A 79 -8.60 9.60 -2.95
C PRO A 79 -9.06 10.68 -1.96
N SER A 80 -8.36 11.82 -1.91
CA SER A 80 -8.72 12.91 -1.02
C SER A 80 -10.07 13.52 -1.35
N ALA A 81 -10.37 13.74 -2.63
CA ALA A 81 -11.68 14.24 -3.05
C ALA A 81 -12.81 13.29 -2.66
N VAL A 82 -12.63 11.99 -2.87
CA VAL A 82 -13.61 10.96 -2.46
C VAL A 82 -13.86 11.01 -0.95
N VAL A 83 -12.80 11.07 -0.14
CA VAL A 83 -12.92 11.14 1.32
C VAL A 83 -13.60 12.43 1.77
N ILE A 84 -13.25 13.58 1.18
CA ILE A 84 -13.87 14.87 1.53
C ILE A 84 -15.36 14.86 1.18
N VAL A 85 -15.73 14.39 -0.02
CA VAL A 85 -17.13 14.31 -0.45
C VAL A 85 -17.93 13.39 0.47
N LEU A 86 -17.43 12.19 0.75
CA LEU A 86 -18.06 11.28 1.70
C LEU A 86 -18.17 11.90 3.10
N GLY A 87 -17.14 12.59 3.57
CA GLY A 87 -17.14 13.30 4.85
C GLY A 87 -18.19 14.41 4.92
N THR A 88 -18.34 15.20 3.86
CA THR A 88 -19.38 16.24 3.79
C THR A 88 -20.79 15.67 3.76
N ILE A 89 -21.02 14.58 3.01
CA ILE A 89 -22.31 13.87 3.00
C ILE A 89 -22.61 13.31 4.39
N TYR A 90 -21.61 12.72 5.04
CA TYR A 90 -21.74 12.20 6.39
C TYR A 90 -22.15 13.30 7.38
N GLN A 91 -21.49 14.47 7.36
CA GLN A 91 -21.82 15.59 8.25
C GLN A 91 -23.23 16.14 8.02
N HIS A 92 -23.69 16.20 6.76
CA HIS A 92 -25.01 16.74 6.43
C HIS A 92 -26.16 15.78 6.79
N PHE A 93 -25.93 14.47 6.64
CA PHE A 93 -26.97 13.44 6.83
C PHE A 93 -26.74 12.53 8.05
N GLN A 94 -25.88 12.92 8.99
CA GLN A 94 -25.57 12.11 10.19
C GLN A 94 -26.79 11.75 11.06
N ASN A 95 -27.86 12.56 10.99
CA ASN A 95 -29.09 12.34 11.75
C ASN A 95 -30.05 11.35 11.07
N ASP A 96 -29.81 10.97 9.81
CA ASP A 96 -30.65 10.03 9.09
C ASP A 96 -30.16 8.57 9.33
N PRO A 97 -31.01 7.68 9.86
CA PRO A 97 -30.67 6.28 10.09
C PRO A 97 -30.14 5.57 8.84
N HIS A 98 -30.65 5.91 7.65
CA HIS A 98 -30.27 5.25 6.41
C HIS A 98 -28.82 5.51 6.02
N VAL A 99 -28.33 6.74 6.24
CA VAL A 99 -26.94 7.11 5.95
C VAL A 99 -26.00 6.42 6.92
N LYS A 100 -26.37 6.34 8.21
CA LYS A 100 -25.57 5.61 9.20
C LYS A 100 -25.39 4.13 8.84
N HIS A 101 -26.45 3.47 8.37
CA HIS A 101 -26.38 2.07 7.90
C HIS A 101 -25.53 1.91 6.63
N LEU A 102 -25.61 2.86 5.69
CA LEU A 102 -24.77 2.85 4.49
C LEU A 102 -23.28 2.95 4.84
N PHE A 103 -22.91 3.89 5.72
CA PHE A 103 -21.52 4.05 6.18
C PHE A 103 -21.04 2.84 6.98
N ALA A 104 -21.91 2.21 7.78
CA ALA A 104 -21.58 0.95 8.44
C ALA A 104 -21.32 -0.18 7.42
N GLY A 105 -22.12 -0.26 6.35
CA GLY A 105 -21.90 -1.21 5.25
C GLY A 105 -20.59 -0.95 4.50
N LEU A 106 -20.27 0.31 4.20
CA LEU A 106 -18.98 0.72 3.61
C LEU A 106 -17.80 0.36 4.52
N ALA A 107 -17.92 0.61 5.82
CA ALA A 107 -16.89 0.23 6.80
C ALA A 107 -16.71 -1.29 6.89
N ALA A 108 -17.80 -2.06 6.86
CA ALA A 108 -17.76 -3.52 6.83
C ALA A 108 -17.11 -4.05 5.54
N ALA A 109 -17.42 -3.46 4.37
CA ALA A 109 -16.80 -3.81 3.10
C ALA A 109 -15.29 -3.49 3.10
N ALA A 110 -14.90 -2.33 3.63
CA ALA A 110 -13.49 -1.95 3.78
C ALA A 110 -12.74 -2.91 4.72
N ALA A 111 -13.36 -3.29 5.85
CA ALA A 111 -12.80 -4.28 6.77
C ALA A 111 -12.64 -5.66 6.09
N GLY A 112 -13.64 -6.11 5.33
CA GLY A 112 -13.57 -7.34 4.54
C GLY A 112 -12.44 -7.33 3.51
N LEU A 113 -12.25 -6.21 2.82
CA LEU A 113 -11.14 -6.03 1.87
C LEU A 113 -9.78 -6.07 2.58
N LEU A 114 -9.65 -5.42 3.75
CA LEU A 114 -8.42 -5.46 4.56
C LEU A 114 -8.10 -6.89 5.03
N ILE A 115 -9.12 -7.63 5.49
CA ILE A 115 -8.98 -9.03 5.88
C ILE A 115 -8.56 -9.89 4.68
N GLN A 116 -9.19 -9.69 3.51
CA GLN A 116 -8.81 -10.39 2.29
C GLN A 116 -7.35 -10.12 1.90
N MET A 117 -6.89 -8.88 2.04
CA MET A 117 -5.49 -8.53 1.77
C MET A 117 -4.54 -9.17 2.78
N ALA A 118 -4.86 -9.12 4.06
CA ALA A 118 -4.09 -9.80 5.11
C ALA A 118 -3.99 -11.31 4.82
N TRP A 119 -5.11 -11.93 4.41
CA TRP A 119 -5.16 -13.33 4.04
C TRP A 119 -4.33 -13.64 2.79
N LYS A 120 -4.40 -12.80 1.76
CA LYS A 120 -3.61 -12.96 0.53
C LYS A 120 -2.11 -12.86 0.78
N VAL A 121 -1.70 -11.94 1.67
CA VAL A 121 -0.29 -11.76 2.07
C VAL A 121 0.18 -12.88 2.99
N SER A 122 -0.69 -13.41 3.87
CA SER A 122 -0.34 -14.54 4.76
C SER A 122 -0.39 -15.89 4.04
N TRP A 123 -1.10 -15.99 2.91
CA TRP A 123 -1.27 -17.24 2.16
C TRP A 123 0.07 -17.93 1.83
N PRO A 124 1.12 -17.26 1.33
CA PRO A 124 2.41 -17.90 1.05
C PRO A 124 3.11 -18.45 2.30
N LEU A 125 2.89 -17.87 3.48
CA LEU A 125 3.56 -18.25 4.73
C LEU A 125 3.09 -19.63 5.25
N ARG A 126 1.94 -20.12 4.79
CA ARG A 126 1.39 -21.44 5.18
C ARG A 126 2.29 -22.62 4.79
N LYS A 127 3.22 -22.43 3.86
CA LYS A 127 4.10 -23.49 3.35
C LYS A 127 5.17 -23.92 4.37
N SER A 128 5.40 -23.14 5.43
CA SER A 128 6.35 -23.48 6.48
C SER A 128 5.72 -23.23 7.85
N LEU A 129 5.65 -24.28 8.68
CA LEU A 129 5.17 -24.19 10.06
C LEU A 129 6.00 -23.16 10.87
N ALA A 130 7.29 -23.04 10.58
CA ALA A 130 8.19 -22.09 11.21
C ALA A 130 7.85 -20.63 10.83
N LEU A 131 7.57 -20.35 9.55
CA LEU A 131 7.16 -19.02 9.09
C LEU A 131 5.78 -18.63 9.63
N GLY A 132 4.86 -19.59 9.71
CA GLY A 132 3.56 -19.40 10.36
C GLY A 132 3.70 -19.04 11.84
N GLY A 133 4.56 -19.77 12.58
CA GLY A 133 4.85 -19.49 13.99
C GLY A 133 5.44 -18.09 14.23
N VAL A 134 6.40 -17.67 13.40
CA VAL A 134 6.98 -16.31 13.47
C VAL A 134 5.94 -15.24 13.17
N ALA A 135 5.06 -15.45 12.18
CA ALA A 135 4.01 -14.49 11.86
C ALA A 135 3.01 -14.31 13.02
N VAL A 136 2.60 -15.40 13.66
CA VAL A 136 1.72 -15.35 14.85
C VAL A 136 2.42 -14.69 16.03
N ALA A 137 3.69 -15.01 16.29
CA ALA A 137 4.46 -14.39 17.36
C ALA A 137 4.61 -12.87 17.14
N CYS A 138 4.87 -12.45 15.90
CA CYS A 138 4.98 -11.05 15.52
C CYS A 138 3.62 -10.32 15.68
N PHE A 139 2.52 -10.98 15.29
CA PHE A 139 1.18 -10.45 15.49
C PHE A 139 0.85 -10.26 16.98
N ILE A 140 1.18 -11.23 17.84
CA ILE A 140 0.96 -11.13 19.29
C ILE A 140 1.81 -10.01 19.90
N ALA A 141 3.08 -9.91 19.51
CA ALA A 141 3.99 -8.88 20.02
C ALA A 141 3.51 -7.45 19.69
N ILE A 142 2.92 -7.25 18.51
CA ILE A 142 2.42 -5.94 18.09
C ILE A 142 1.00 -5.68 18.61
N ALA A 143 0.08 -6.64 18.42
CA ALA A 143 -1.35 -6.44 18.73
C ALA A 143 -1.65 -6.51 20.24
N VAL A 144 -0.97 -7.37 20.98
CA VAL A 144 -1.24 -7.59 22.42
C VAL A 144 -0.25 -6.84 23.28
N LEU A 145 1.06 -6.97 23.02
CA LEU A 145 2.10 -6.32 23.83
C LEU A 145 2.34 -4.84 23.47
N ARG A 146 1.77 -4.34 22.37
CA ARG A 146 1.93 -2.95 21.86
C ARG A 146 3.39 -2.49 21.81
N VAL A 147 4.31 -3.42 21.55
CA VAL A 147 5.73 -3.10 21.45
C VAL A 147 5.94 -2.19 20.22
N PRO A 148 6.78 -1.14 20.31
CA PRO A 148 7.06 -0.28 19.18
C PRO A 148 7.49 -1.08 17.94
N LEU A 149 6.90 -0.73 16.80
CA LEU A 149 7.02 -1.45 15.52
C LEU A 149 8.49 -1.60 15.08
N VAL A 150 9.31 -0.60 15.39
CA VAL A 150 10.74 -0.61 15.08
C VAL A 150 11.47 -1.74 15.82
N LEU A 151 11.12 -1.97 17.09
CA LEU A 151 11.80 -2.95 17.95
C LEU A 151 11.37 -4.38 17.61
N THR A 152 10.08 -4.57 17.29
CA THR A 152 9.56 -5.85 16.79
C THR A 152 10.16 -6.23 15.45
N MET A 153 10.30 -5.27 14.52
CA MET A 153 11.01 -5.52 13.26
C MET A 153 12.48 -5.87 13.53
N LEU A 154 13.19 -5.13 14.38
CA LEU A 154 14.62 -5.38 14.62
C LEU A 154 14.90 -6.78 15.19
N VAL A 155 14.00 -7.33 16.01
CA VAL A 155 14.15 -8.65 16.63
C VAL A 155 13.57 -9.78 15.76
N MET A 156 12.38 -9.59 15.18
CA MET A 156 11.70 -10.67 14.45
C MET A 156 12.25 -10.88 13.04
N THR A 157 12.84 -9.85 12.41
CA THR A 157 13.45 -9.99 11.07
C THR A 157 14.65 -10.95 11.05
N PRO A 158 15.65 -10.85 11.94
CA PRO A 158 16.74 -11.84 11.98
C PRO A 158 16.27 -13.24 12.41
N ILE A 159 15.27 -13.35 13.30
CA ILE A 159 14.67 -14.63 13.69
C ILE A 159 13.95 -15.28 12.50
N SER A 160 13.22 -14.50 11.71
CA SER A 160 12.56 -14.96 10.49
C SER A 160 13.59 -15.43 9.46
N ILE A 161 14.66 -14.67 9.23
CA ILE A 161 15.74 -15.04 8.30
C ILE A 161 16.40 -16.35 8.75
N TYR A 162 16.69 -16.49 10.05
CA TYR A 162 17.28 -17.71 10.61
C TYR A 162 16.35 -18.94 10.48
N ALA A 163 15.05 -18.77 10.76
CA ALA A 163 14.06 -19.82 10.59
C ALA A 163 13.88 -20.22 9.11
N THR A 164 13.96 -19.25 8.19
CA THR A 164 13.87 -19.52 6.74
C THR A 164 15.10 -20.28 6.26
N TRP A 165 16.29 -19.93 6.76
CA TRP A 165 17.55 -20.62 6.45
C TRP A 165 17.56 -22.08 6.92
N ARG A 166 16.99 -22.36 8.10
CA ARG A 166 16.83 -23.72 8.64
C ARG A 166 15.80 -24.61 7.93
N VAL A 167 14.79 -24.01 7.28
CA VAL A 167 13.75 -24.75 6.56
C VAL A 167 14.11 -24.97 5.08
N SER A 168 15.10 -24.24 4.57
CA SER A 168 15.58 -24.35 3.18
C SER A 168 16.82 -25.25 3.01
N GLN A 169 17.35 -25.82 4.10
CA GLN A 169 18.27 -26.98 4.10
C GLN A 169 17.46 -28.26 4.31
#